data_AF-A0A8S3H7E4-F1
#
_entry.id   AF-A0A8S3H7E4-F1
#
_cell.length_a   1.000
_cell.length_b   1.000
_cell.length_c   1.000
_cell.angle_alpha   90.00
_cell.angle_beta   90.00
_cell.angle_gamma   90.00
#
_symmetry.space_group_name_H-M   'P 1'
#
loop_
_entity.id
_entity.type
_entity.pdbx_description
1 polymer ?
#
loop_
_entity_poly.entity_id
_entity_poly.type
_entity_poly.pdbx_seq_one_letter_code
_entity_poly.pdbx_strand_id
1 'polypeptide(L)'
;DTKKVQLIENQPNDLYIGQSSWTTNPDELIFVAFRLEPYRLGLIYCENRPSALFKCNWRNNEWKQLTDFDQLCRLFPRHLPKTDNEFVYVQTDIYRAHAQCKRLVLFNTETKQE
;
A
#
# COMPACT_ATOMS: atom_id res chain seq x y z
N ASP A 1 -29.43 -15.01 -1.42
CA ASP A 1 -28.88 -13.75 -1.93
C ASP A 1 -27.37 -13.87 -2.10
N THR A 2 -26.92 -14.33 -3.27
CA THR A 2 -25.51 -14.62 -3.52
C THR A 2 -24.78 -13.34 -3.88
N LYS A 3 -23.98 -12.83 -2.94
CA LYS A 3 -23.04 -11.73 -3.17
C LYS A 3 -22.12 -12.12 -4.33
N LYS A 4 -22.19 -11.38 -5.44
CA LYS A 4 -21.35 -11.58 -6.62
C LYS A 4 -19.89 -11.34 -6.22
N VAL A 5 -19.02 -12.34 -6.44
CA VAL A 5 -17.58 -12.18 -6.32
C VAL A 5 -17.06 -11.70 -7.67
N GLN A 6 -16.26 -10.64 -7.67
CA GLN A 6 -15.66 -10.08 -8.87
C GLN A 6 -14.15 -9.98 -8.67
N LEU A 7 -13.40 -10.38 -9.70
CA LEU A 7 -11.97 -10.14 -9.78
C LEU A 7 -11.74 -8.68 -10.15
N ILE A 8 -10.77 -8.02 -9.49
CA ILE A 8 -10.28 -6.72 -9.93
C ILE A 8 -9.34 -6.98 -11.10
N GLU A 9 -9.66 -6.47 -12.29
CA GLU A 9 -8.88 -6.74 -13.48
C GLU A 9 -7.68 -5.78 -13.60
N ASN A 10 -6.74 -6.12 -14.48
CA ASN A 10 -5.56 -5.31 -14.80
C ASN A 10 -4.62 -5.01 -13.61
N GLN A 11 -4.59 -5.91 -12.61
CA GLN A 11 -3.57 -5.86 -11.56
C GLN A 11 -2.16 -5.93 -12.18
N PRO A 12 -1.17 -5.17 -11.66
CA PRO A 12 0.23 -5.34 -12.05
C PRO A 12 0.72 -6.79 -11.86
N ASN A 13 1.22 -7.40 -12.93
CA ASN A 13 1.63 -8.82 -12.95
C ASN A 13 2.90 -9.12 -12.17
N ASP A 14 3.70 -8.11 -11.86
CA ASP A 14 5.00 -8.20 -11.19
C ASP A 14 4.93 -7.85 -9.69
N LEU A 15 3.72 -7.75 -9.12
CA LEU A 15 3.48 -7.32 -7.75
C LEU A 15 2.67 -8.33 -6.93
N TYR A 16 3.08 -8.52 -5.68
CA TYR A 16 2.26 -9.09 -4.62
C TYR A 16 1.51 -7.98 -3.89
N ILE A 17 0.19 -8.05 -3.87
CA ILE A 17 -0.65 -7.16 -3.05
C ILE A 17 -0.64 -7.66 -1.61
N GLY A 18 -0.34 -6.75 -0.69
CA GLY A 18 -0.36 -6.98 0.75
C GLY A 18 -1.60 -6.37 1.40
N GLN A 19 -1.35 -5.56 2.43
CA GLN A 19 -2.39 -4.93 3.23
C GLN A 19 -3.20 -3.93 2.39
N SER A 20 -4.53 -3.94 2.52
CA SER A 20 -5.43 -3.03 1.84
C SER A 20 -6.39 -2.32 2.81
N SER A 21 -6.94 -1.19 2.35
CA SER A 21 -7.98 -0.41 3.02
C SER A 21 -8.88 0.24 1.98
N TRP A 22 -10.17 0.30 2.26
CA TRP A 22 -11.11 1.14 1.53
C TRP A 22 -10.81 2.61 1.74
N THR A 23 -11.14 3.44 0.75
CA THR A 23 -11.22 4.90 0.93
C THR A 23 -12.66 5.31 1.28
N THR A 24 -12.89 6.61 1.44
CA THR A 24 -14.24 7.21 1.49
C THR A 24 -15.03 7.01 0.20
N ASN A 25 -14.35 6.82 -0.94
CA ASN A 25 -14.98 6.44 -2.20
C ASN A 25 -15.19 4.91 -2.23
N PRO A 26 -16.43 4.41 -2.31
CA PRO A 26 -16.73 2.98 -2.27
C PRO A 26 -16.18 2.19 -3.47
N ASP A 27 -15.79 2.88 -4.54
CA ASP A 27 -15.19 2.26 -5.72
C ASP A 27 -13.66 2.18 -5.62
N GLU A 28 -13.05 2.69 -4.55
CA GLU A 28 -11.59 2.85 -4.44
C GLU A 28 -10.96 2.13 -3.23
N LEU A 29 -9.76 1.62 -3.47
CA LEU A 29 -8.92 0.90 -2.51
C LEU A 29 -7.52 1.51 -2.50
N ILE A 30 -6.90 1.56 -1.33
CA ILE A 30 -5.46 1.78 -1.15
C ILE A 30 -4.84 0.48 -0.65
N PHE A 31 -3.68 0.12 -1.17
CA PHE A 31 -2.97 -1.08 -0.77
C PHE A 31 -1.46 -0.93 -0.82
N VAL A 32 -0.80 -1.78 -0.06
CA VAL A 32 0.64 -2.01 -0.10
C VAL A 32 0.92 -3.05 -1.17
N ALA A 33 1.97 -2.84 -1.95
CA ALA A 33 2.49 -3.83 -2.88
C ALA A 33 3.98 -4.09 -2.69
N PHE A 34 4.39 -5.32 -2.99
CA PHE A 34 5.76 -5.80 -2.96
C PHE A 34 6.14 -6.36 -4.33
N ARG A 35 7.42 -6.27 -4.73
CA ARG A 35 7.89 -6.91 -5.97
C ARG A 35 7.74 -8.44 -5.89
N LEU A 36 7.47 -9.09 -7.02
CA LEU A 36 7.29 -10.55 -7.10
C LEU A 36 8.56 -11.37 -6.84
N GLU A 37 9.73 -10.72 -6.82
CA GLU A 37 11.01 -11.39 -6.65
C GLU A 37 11.09 -12.13 -5.29
N PRO A 38 11.76 -13.31 -5.22
CA PRO A 38 12.07 -13.95 -3.95
C PRO A 38 12.78 -12.97 -3.02
N TYR A 39 12.39 -12.95 -1.75
CA TYR A 39 12.98 -12.07 -0.76
C TYR A 39 13.56 -12.86 0.41
N ARG A 40 14.47 -12.23 1.14
CA ARG A 40 15.17 -12.85 2.27
C ARG A 40 14.14 -13.26 3.34
N LEU A 41 14.26 -14.47 3.84
CA LEU A 41 13.44 -14.98 4.94
C LEU A 41 14.17 -14.77 6.28
N GLY A 42 13.41 -14.67 7.37
CA GLY A 42 13.94 -14.61 8.74
C GLY A 42 13.48 -13.38 9.54
N LEU A 43 13.70 -13.42 10.86
CA LEU A 43 13.23 -12.42 11.84
C LEU A 43 13.57 -10.96 11.47
N ILE A 44 14.68 -10.73 10.76
CA ILE A 44 15.13 -9.38 10.37
C ILE A 44 14.51 -8.93 9.03
N TYR A 45 14.01 -9.85 8.22
CA TYR A 45 13.57 -9.59 6.85
C TYR A 45 12.05 -9.74 6.63
N CYS A 46 11.30 -10.31 7.57
CA CYS A 46 9.85 -10.54 7.42
C CYS A 46 9.04 -9.27 7.15
N GLU A 47 9.27 -8.17 7.89
CA GLU A 47 8.61 -6.87 7.64
C GLU A 47 9.53 -5.85 6.98
N ASN A 48 10.79 -6.22 6.67
CA ASN A 48 11.84 -5.27 6.28
C ASN A 48 12.15 -5.37 4.79
N ARG A 49 11.13 -5.10 3.98
CA ARG A 49 11.15 -5.23 2.52
C ARG A 49 10.71 -3.93 1.85
N PRO A 50 11.35 -3.51 0.74
CA PRO A 50 10.82 -2.42 -0.08
C PRO A 50 9.35 -2.64 -0.43
N SER A 51 8.53 -1.65 -0.14
CA SER A 51 7.13 -1.66 -0.54
C SER A 51 6.67 -0.28 -0.99
N ALA A 52 5.67 -0.30 -1.86
CA ALA A 52 5.06 0.90 -2.40
C ALA A 52 3.56 0.91 -2.16
N LEU A 53 3.00 2.10 -2.12
CA LEU A 53 1.57 2.34 -1.95
C LEU A 53 0.92 2.57 -3.30
N PHE A 54 -0.26 2.01 -3.48
CA PHE A 54 -1.03 2.09 -4.70
C PHE A 54 -2.49 2.42 -4.37
N LYS A 55 -3.16 3.04 -5.34
CA LYS A 55 -4.59 3.28 -5.36
C LYS A 55 -5.20 2.52 -6.54
N CYS A 56 -6.35 1.89 -6.34
CA CYS A 56 -7.10 1.23 -7.41
C CYS A 56 -8.57 1.66 -7.33
N ASN A 57 -9.16 2.04 -8.45
CA ASN A 57 -10.61 2.06 -8.59
C ASN A 57 -11.05 0.71 -9.22
N TRP A 58 -11.76 -0.10 -8.44
CA TRP A 58 -12.07 -1.48 -8.83
C TRP A 58 -13.20 -1.58 -9.86
N ARG A 59 -13.98 -0.50 -10.04
CA ARG A 59 -15.11 -0.46 -10.98
C ARG A 59 -14.65 -0.13 -12.39
N ASN A 60 -13.65 0.74 -12.54
CA ASN A 60 -13.08 1.13 -13.84
C ASN A 60 -11.70 0.49 -14.13
N ASN A 61 -11.16 -0.30 -13.20
CA ASN A 61 -9.85 -0.95 -13.27
C ASN A 61 -8.68 0.03 -13.44
N GLU A 62 -8.77 1.21 -12.83
CA GLU A 62 -7.70 2.21 -12.84
C GLU A 62 -6.73 1.97 -11.67
N TRP A 63 -5.47 1.69 -12.00
CA TRP A 63 -4.40 1.46 -11.03
C TRP A 63 -3.39 2.61 -11.05
N LYS A 64 -3.09 3.18 -9.88
CA LYS A 64 -2.14 4.29 -9.71
C LYS A 64 -1.12 4.00 -8.63
N GLN A 65 0.16 4.05 -8.99
CA GLN A 65 1.25 4.02 -8.03
C GLN A 65 1.39 5.39 -7.34
N LEU A 66 1.38 5.40 -6.01
CA LEU A 66 1.44 6.60 -5.20
C LEU A 66 2.87 6.90 -4.73
N THR A 67 3.60 5.87 -4.31
CA THR A 67 5.01 5.98 -3.86
C THR A 67 5.90 5.05 -4.67
N ASP A 68 7.20 5.32 -4.67
CA ASP A 68 8.18 4.48 -5.36
C ASP A 68 8.62 3.27 -4.52
N PHE A 69 9.19 2.28 -5.21
CA PHE A 69 9.92 1.18 -4.56
C PHE A 69 11.35 1.65 -4.20
N ASP A 70 11.47 2.39 -3.11
CA ASP A 70 12.71 2.92 -2.56
C ASP A 70 13.21 2.10 -1.36
N GLN A 71 14.11 2.67 -0.54
CA GLN A 71 14.68 2.02 0.64
C GLN A 71 13.75 2.06 1.86
N LEU A 72 12.43 2.14 1.64
CA LEU A 72 11.43 2.23 2.70
C LEU A 72 10.47 1.04 2.66
N CYS A 73 10.10 0.57 3.84
CA CYS A 73 8.97 -0.33 4.03
C CYS A 73 7.76 0.49 4.51
N ARG A 74 6.66 0.38 3.78
CA ARG A 74 5.38 1.05 4.01
C ARG A 74 4.31 0.01 4.30
N LEU A 75 3.58 0.19 5.39
CA LEU A 75 2.63 -0.75 5.93
C LEU A 75 1.36 -0.04 6.42
N PHE A 76 0.28 -0.79 6.50
CA PHE A 76 -0.97 -0.42 7.15
C PHE A 76 -1.57 0.93 6.67
N PRO A 77 -1.79 1.14 5.36
CA PRO A 77 -2.46 2.33 4.89
C PRO A 77 -3.88 2.41 5.45
N ARG A 78 -4.27 3.60 5.91
CA ARG A 78 -5.59 3.91 6.47
C ARG A 78 -6.04 5.27 5.95
N HIS A 79 -7.13 5.26 5.19
CA HIS A 79 -7.73 6.47 4.67
C HIS A 79 -8.34 7.33 5.78
N LEU A 80 -8.29 8.65 5.62
CA LEU A 80 -8.81 9.58 6.62
C LEU A 80 -10.29 9.91 6.37
N PRO A 81 -11.19 9.82 7.36
CA PRO A 81 -12.64 9.92 7.13
C PRO A 81 -13.17 11.25 6.55
N LYS A 82 -12.39 12.33 6.55
CA LYS A 82 -12.85 13.69 6.24
C LYS A 82 -12.32 14.24 4.91
N THR A 83 -11.56 13.45 4.18
CA THR A 83 -10.74 13.92 3.06
C THR A 83 -10.52 12.77 2.09
N ASP A 84 -10.71 12.99 0.79
CA ASP A 84 -10.62 11.93 -0.21
C ASP A 84 -9.17 11.68 -0.68
N ASN A 85 -8.29 12.66 -0.49
CA ASN A 85 -6.93 12.64 -1.02
C ASN A 85 -5.86 12.34 0.03
N GLU A 86 -6.19 12.18 1.31
CA GLU A 86 -5.21 11.93 2.36
C GLU A 86 -5.41 10.58 3.07
N PHE A 87 -4.29 9.96 3.43
CA PHE A 87 -4.28 8.76 4.25
C PHE A 87 -3.03 8.73 5.13
N VAL A 88 -3.07 7.91 6.17
CA VAL A 88 -1.90 7.65 7.02
C VAL A 88 -1.38 6.25 6.80
N TYR A 89 -0.07 6.05 6.97
CA TYR A 89 0.55 4.74 6.93
C TYR A 89 1.77 4.68 7.85
N VAL A 90 2.24 3.47 8.12
CA VAL A 90 3.44 3.22 8.92
C VAL A 90 4.62 3.02 8.00
N GLN A 91 5.73 3.70 8.26
CA GLN A 91 6.95 3.64 7.46
C GLN A 91 8.17 3.28 8.30
N THR A 92 9.11 2.54 7.71
CA THR A 92 10.47 2.31 8.24
C THR A 92 11.50 2.38 7.13
N ASP A 93 12.74 2.68 7.49
CA ASP A 93 13.88 2.39 6.62
C ASP A 93 14.11 0.88 6.57
N ILE A 94 14.35 0.33 5.37
CA ILE A 94 14.70 -1.08 5.27
C ILE A 94 16.08 -1.35 5.87
N TYR A 95 16.28 -2.56 6.41
CA TYR A 95 17.53 -3.01 7.04
C TYR A 95 17.96 -2.24 8.31
N ARG A 96 17.12 -1.34 8.83
CA ARG A 96 17.33 -0.69 10.13
C ARG A 96 16.55 -1.42 11.23
N ALA A 97 16.56 -0.86 12.45
CA ALA A 97 15.89 -1.43 13.61
C ALA A 97 14.39 -1.66 13.32
N HIS A 98 13.94 -2.90 13.54
CA HIS A 98 12.71 -3.46 13.00
C HIS A 98 11.43 -2.73 13.46
N ALA A 99 11.15 -2.79 14.77
CA ALA A 99 9.92 -2.25 15.35
C ALA A 99 10.13 -0.92 16.08
N GLN A 100 11.37 -0.63 16.51
CA GLN A 100 11.67 0.51 17.36
C GLN A 100 11.83 1.84 16.60
N CYS A 101 11.77 1.81 15.26
CA CYS A 101 11.96 2.99 14.40
C CYS A 101 10.81 3.19 13.40
N LYS A 102 9.61 2.71 13.72
CA LYS A 102 8.41 2.95 12.90
C LYS A 102 7.96 4.40 13.05
N ARG A 103 7.70 5.07 11.93
CA ARG A 103 7.10 6.42 11.89
C ARG A 103 5.70 6.34 11.28
N LEU A 104 4.79 7.14 11.82
CA LEU A 104 3.48 7.36 11.23
C LEU A 104 3.60 8.53 10.25
N VAL A 105 3.16 8.33 9.01
CA VAL A 105 3.26 9.31 7.93
C VAL A 105 1.87 9.66 7.45
N LEU A 106 1.60 10.96 7.30
CA LEU A 106 0.43 11.48 6.59
C LEU A 106 0.83 11.65 5.13
N PHE A 107 -0.01 11.27 4.18
CA PHE A 107 0.33 11.40 2.77
C PHE A 107 -0.84 11.90 1.95
N ASN A 108 -0.54 12.85 1.06
CA ASN A 108 -1.49 13.41 0.12
C ASN A 108 -1.30 12.76 -1.27
N THR A 109 -2.35 12.11 -1.78
CA THR A 109 -2.36 11.37 -3.05
C THR A 109 -2.31 12.24 -4.30
N GLU A 110 -2.62 13.53 -4.19
CA GLU A 110 -2.60 14.49 -5.30
C GLU A 110 -1.23 15.15 -5.40
N THR A 111 -0.71 15.68 -4.30
CA THR A 111 0.61 16.34 -4.26
C THR A 111 1.78 15.36 -4.15
N LYS A 112 1.50 14.10 -3.76
CA LYS A 112 2.49 13.05 -3.45
C LYS A 112 3.48 13.47 -2.35
N GLN A 113 3.01 14.23 -1.37
CA GLN A 113 3.82 14.69 -0.25
C GLN A 113 3.54 13.86 1.01
N GLU A 114 4.62 13.53 1.72
CA GLU A 114 4.64 13.01 3.11
C GLU A 114 4.63 14.16 4.14
#